data_AF-A0A4P9ZUA3-F1
#
_entry.id   AF-A0A4P9ZUA3-F1
#
_cell.length_a   1.000
_cell.length_b   1.000
_cell.length_c   1.000
_cell.angle_alpha   90.00
_cell.angle_beta   90.00
_cell.angle_gamma   90.00
#
_symmetry.space_group_name_H-M   'P 1'
#
loop_
_entity.id
_entity.type
_entity.pdbx_description
1 polymer ?
#
loop_
_entity_poly.entity_id
_entity_poly.type
_entity_poly.pdbx_seq_one_letter_code
_entity_poly.pdbx_strand_id
1 'polypeptide(L)' 'GNRGGRDQFSWDKVKDTRDREYYLGNSVRAPTGRWQAGRDIFWYSKERADQNQAEIEKLKAQEARALAEALGMAP' A
#
# COMPACT_ATOMS: atom_id res chain seq x y z
N GLY A 1 -23.10 -5.82 8.52
CA GLY A 1 -23.44 -5.02 7.32
C GLY A 1 -22.43 -3.91 7.18
N ASN A 2 -21.57 -3.97 6.16
CA ASN A 2 -20.46 -3.03 5.98
C ASN A 2 -21.00 -1.68 5.50
N ARG A 3 -21.34 -0.83 6.47
CA ARG A 3 -21.70 0.57 6.24
C ARG A 3 -20.44 1.30 5.77
N GLY A 4 -20.29 1.49 4.46
CA GLY A 4 -19.33 2.45 3.92
C GLY A 4 -18.18 1.89 3.07
N GLY A 5 -18.22 0.62 2.64
CA GLY A 5 -17.35 0.13 1.56
C GLY A 5 -15.83 0.26 1.77
N ARG A 6 -15.38 0.63 2.97
CA ARG A 6 -13.96 0.87 3.28
C ARG A 6 -13.09 -0.37 3.02
N ASP A 7 -13.64 -1.55 3.29
CA ASP A 7 -13.02 -2.84 2.95
C ASP A 7 -13.17 -3.26 1.48
N GLN A 8 -14.04 -2.62 0.72
CA GLN A 8 -14.34 -2.99 -0.67
C GLN A 8 -13.57 -2.14 -1.69
N PHE A 9 -13.01 -1.02 -1.24
CA PHE A 9 -12.23 -0.12 -2.08
C PHE A 9 -10.85 -0.70 -2.39
N SER A 10 -10.52 -0.76 -3.68
CA SER A 10 -9.18 -1.13 -4.15
C SER A 10 -8.85 -0.33 -5.40
N TRP A 11 -7.65 0.24 -5.45
CA TRP A 11 -7.15 0.97 -6.61
C TRP A 11 -7.02 0.08 -7.85
N ASP A 12 -6.75 -1.21 -7.66
CA ASP A 12 -6.68 -2.15 -8.78
C ASP A 12 -8.06 -2.35 -9.41
N LYS A 13 -9.13 -2.39 -8.61
CA LYS A 13 -10.49 -2.40 -9.13
C LYS A 13 -10.86 -1.09 -9.80
N VAL A 14 -10.42 0.04 -9.25
CA VAL A 14 -10.71 1.37 -9.82
C VAL A 14 -10.10 1.53 -11.23
N LYS A 15 -8.88 1.02 -11.48
CA LYS A 15 -8.23 1.09 -12.81
C LYS A 15 -9.10 0.58 -13.95
N ASP A 16 -9.85 -0.48 -13.70
CA ASP A 16 -10.69 -1.18 -14.69
C ASP A 16 -12.11 -0.61 -14.79
N THR A 17 -12.48 0.33 -13.92
CA THR A 17 -13.81 0.97 -13.96
C THR A 17 -13.87 2.11 -14.98
N ARG A 18 -15.05 2.30 -15.59
CA ARG A 18 -15.33 3.43 -16.48
C ARG A 18 -15.22 4.78 -15.75
N ASP A 19 -15.58 4.79 -14.47
CA ASP A 19 -15.74 6.00 -13.66
C ASP A 19 -14.46 6.34 -12.87
N ARG A 20 -13.33 5.73 -13.21
CA ARG A 20 -12.03 5.90 -12.53
C ARG A 20 -11.57 7.35 -12.41
N GLU A 21 -11.94 8.18 -13.39
CA GLU A 21 -11.55 9.60 -13.46
C GLU A 21 -12.19 10.45 -12.36
N TYR A 22 -13.28 9.98 -11.76
CA TYR A 22 -13.96 10.67 -10.67
C TYR A 22 -13.35 10.36 -9.29
N TYR A 23 -12.37 9.45 -9.22
CA TYR A 23 -11.68 9.13 -7.97
C TYR A 23 -10.52 10.09 -7.71
N LEU A 24 -10.53 10.71 -6.52
CA LEU A 24 -9.41 11.54 -6.06
C LEU A 24 -8.12 10.71 -5.97
N GLY A 25 -7.09 11.12 -6.70
CA GLY A 25 -5.81 10.41 -6.77
C GLY A 25 -5.69 9.41 -7.91
N ASN A 26 -6.67 9.32 -8.82
CA ASN A 26 -6.64 8.45 -10.00
C ASN A 26 -5.37 8.62 -10.86
N SER A 27 -4.88 9.86 -11.02
CA SER A 27 -3.67 10.16 -11.80
C SER A 27 -2.41 9.43 -11.33
N VAL A 28 -2.33 9.15 -10.02
CA VAL A 28 -1.16 8.52 -9.39
C VAL A 28 -1.42 7.05 -9.11
N ARG A 29 -2.62 6.71 -8.62
CA ARG A 29 -2.91 5.37 -8.08
C ARG A 29 -3.64 4.44 -9.06
N ALA A 30 -4.23 4.99 -10.12
CA ALA A 30 -4.81 4.24 -11.23
C ALA A 30 -4.35 4.78 -12.60
N PRO A 31 -3.03 4.88 -12.83
CA PRO A 31 -2.53 5.32 -14.12
C PRO A 31 -2.89 4.28 -15.19
N THR A 32 -3.36 4.77 -16.34
CA THR A 32 -3.84 3.92 -17.45
C THR A 32 -3.39 4.50 -18.79
N GLY A 33 -3.30 3.65 -19.82
CA GLY A 33 -2.83 4.04 -21.15
C GLY A 33 -1.32 3.91 -21.34
N ARG A 34 -0.80 4.39 -22.48
CA ARG A 34 0.60 4.21 -22.89
C ARG A 34 1.59 5.20 -22.27
N TRP A 35 1.11 6.35 -21.77
CA TRP A 35 1.95 7.42 -21.23
C TRP A 35 2.68 7.06 -19.92
N GLN A 36 2.16 6.09 -19.17
CA GLN A 36 2.78 5.58 -17.94
C GLN A 36 3.91 4.58 -18.22
N ALA A 37 3.98 3.99 -19.42
CA ALA A 37 4.96 2.96 -19.72
C ALA A 37 6.37 3.57 -19.70
N GLY A 38 7.24 2.99 -18.87
CA GLY A 38 8.63 3.45 -18.73
C GLY A 38 8.81 4.74 -17.90
N ARG A 39 7.77 5.23 -17.22
CA ARG A 39 7.85 6.43 -16.36
C ARG A 39 7.65 6.08 -14.90
N ASP A 40 8.55 6.55 -14.04
CA ASP A 40 8.40 6.44 -12.59
C ASP A 40 7.48 7.55 -12.06
N ILE A 41 6.20 7.24 -11.89
CA ILE A 41 5.19 8.18 -11.37
C ILE A 41 5.45 8.51 -9.89
N PHE A 42 6.10 7.60 -9.16
CA PHE A 42 6.31 7.68 -7.72
C PHE A 42 7.70 8.21 -7.33
N TRP A 43 8.45 8.77 -8.29
CA TRP A 43 9.82 9.25 -8.11
C TRP A 43 10.00 10.15 -6.88
N TYR A 44 9.02 11.01 -6.58
CA TYR A 44 9.05 11.95 -5.46
C TYR A 44 8.89 11.30 -4.07
N SER A 45 8.43 10.05 -4.01
CA SER A 45 8.15 9.33 -2.76
C SER A 45 9.14 8.22 -2.45
N LYS A 46 10.10 7.97 -3.35
CA LYS A 46 10.99 6.81 -3.31
C LYS A 46 11.91 6.81 -2.09
N GLU A 47 12.58 7.93 -1.83
CA GLU A 47 13.49 8.08 -0.68
C GLU A 47 12.78 7.91 0.67
N ARG A 48 11.52 8.33 0.76
CA ARG A 48 10.71 8.15 1.97
C ARG A 48 10.29 6.69 2.18
N ALA A 49 10.11 5.93 1.11
CA ALA A 49 9.77 4.52 1.22
C ALA A 49 10.94 3.73 1.83
N ASP A 50 12.17 4.01 1.41
CA ASP A 50 13.36 3.33 1.90
C ASP A 50 13.63 3.67 3.38
N GLN A 51 13.42 4.93 3.80
CA GLN A 51 13.52 5.34 5.20
C GLN A 51 12.50 4.61 6.09
N ASN A 52 11.25 4.48 5.60
CA ASN A 52 10.20 3.83 6.36
C ASN A 52 10.35 2.30 6.41
N GLN A 53 10.97 1.67 5.42
CA GLN A 53 11.17 0.21 5.40
C GLN A 53 12.02 -0.26 6.59
N ALA A 54 13.10 0.44 6.90
CA ALA A 54 13.95 0.11 8.04
C ALA A 54 13.21 0.21 9.39
N GLU A 55 12.29 1.16 9.52
CA GLU A 55 11.44 1.30 10.70
C GLU A 55 10.39 0.19 10.77
N ILE A 56 9.75 -0.12 9.64
CA ILE A 56 8.77 -1.21 9.52
C ILE A 56 9.41 -2.57 9.87
N GLU A 57 10.64 -2.82 9.44
CA GLU A 57 11.37 -4.06 9.76
C GLU A 57 11.67 -4.19 11.25
N LYS A 58 12.10 -3.10 11.90
CA LYS A 58 12.33 -3.07 13.34
C LYS A 58 11.03 -3.34 14.11
N LEU A 59 9.93 -2.72 13.69
CA LEU A 59 8.62 -2.95 14.31
C LEU A 59 8.18 -4.41 14.14
N LYS A 60 8.28 -4.97 12.93
CA LYS A 60 7.97 -6.38 12.67
C LYS A 60 8.82 -7.34 13.51
N ALA A 61 10.10 -7.03 13.72
CA ALA A 61 10.97 -7.84 14.57
C ALA A 61 10.56 -7.78 16.04
N GLN A 62 10.14 -6.60 16.54
CA GLN A 62 9.60 -6.44 17.89
C GLN A 62 8.27 -7.19 18.06
N GLU A 63 7.36 -7.08 17.08
CA GLU A 63 6.10 -7.81 17.07
C GLU A 63 6.33 -9.33 17.04
N ALA A 64 7.25 -9.81 16.21
CA ALA A 64 7.59 -11.24 16.14
C ALA A 64 8.19 -11.77 17.45
N ARG A 65 9.02 -10.98 18.15
CA ARG A 65 9.55 -11.34 19.48
C ARG A 65 8.44 -11.41 20.53
N ALA A 66 7.58 -10.41 20.58
CA ALA A 66 6.44 -10.39 21.50
C ALA A 66 5.48 -11.56 21.22
N LEU A 67 5.26 -11.90 19.95
CA LEU A 67 4.46 -13.05 19.55
C LEU A 67 5.11 -14.38 19.97
N ALA A 68 6.43 -14.53 19.79
CA ALA A 68 7.16 -15.73 20.19
C ALA A 68 7.15 -15.93 21.71
N GLU A 69 7.25 -14.85 22.49
CA GLU A 69 7.12 -14.87 23.94
C GLU A 69 5.70 -15.27 24.36
N ALA A 70 4.67 -14.68 23.75
CA ALA A 70 3.27 -15.03 24.03
C ALA A 70 2.91 -16.48 23.65
N LEU A 71 3.54 -17.02 22.61
CA LEU A 71 3.37 -18.41 22.16
C LEU A 71 4.26 -19.41 22.90
N GLY A 72 5.12 -18.95 23.82
CA GLY A 72 6.01 -19.82 24.59
C GLY A 72 7.08 -20.51 23.75
N MET A 73 7.44 -19.94 22.59
CA MET A 73 8.48 -20.44 21.68
C MET A 73 9.82 -19.71 21.84
N ALA A 74 9.90 -18.76 22.77
CA ALA A 74 11.18 -18.27 23.27
C ALA A 74 11.92 -19.40 24.02
N PRO A 75 13.26 -19.50 23.91
CA PRO A 75 14.03 -20.47 24.69
C PRO A 75 13.90 -20.26 26.21
#